data_AF-A0A9Q3BB16-F1
#
_entry.id   AF-A0A9Q3BB16-F1
#
_cell.length_a   1.000
_cell.length_b   1.000
_cell.length_c   1.000
_cell.angle_alpha   90.00
_cell.angle_beta   90.00
_cell.angle_gamma   90.00
#
_symmetry.space_group_name_H-M   'P 1'
#
loop_
_entity.id
_entity.type
_entity.pdbx_description
1 polymer ?
#
loop_
_entity_poly.entity_id
_entity_poly.type
_entity_poly.pdbx_seq_one_letter_code
_entity_poly.pdbx_strand_id
1 'polypeptide(L)'
;MHAFMAVVVTLGFSLCVLSTPQAPSPSARAKARRKPIAREIKSDSDEARCPRPLRPCPILRPDEPYLKANVSTINNGHPALSSWECLNVQEELSACGSCDNDCMKIPHVESIGCEFGVCKIFSCKRGSVPQVIRDKIDGEKILRCVCKNNCALQNKK
;
A
#
# COMPACT_ATOMS: atom_id res chain seq x y z
N MET A 1 -0.23 -67.13 -0.65
CA MET A 1 -0.42 -68.18 -1.66
C MET A 1 -0.84 -67.48 -2.95
N HIS A 2 0.02 -67.55 -3.96
CA HIS A 2 -0.25 -67.03 -5.31
C HIS A 2 -1.36 -67.87 -5.95
N ALA A 3 -2.34 -67.21 -6.58
CA ALA A 3 -3.26 -67.88 -7.51
C ALA A 3 -3.26 -67.12 -8.82
N PHE A 4 -2.75 -67.81 -9.83
CA PHE A 4 -2.65 -67.45 -11.23
C PHE A 4 -4.02 -67.43 -11.92
N MET A 5 -4.17 -66.48 -12.84
CA MET A 5 -4.80 -66.56 -14.17
C MET A 5 -5.97 -67.54 -14.39
N ALA A 6 -7.11 -66.97 -14.81
CA ALA A 6 -8.00 -67.64 -15.76
C ALA A 6 -8.40 -66.64 -16.85
N VAL A 7 -7.77 -66.81 -18.00
CA VAL A 7 -8.15 -66.23 -19.29
C VAL A 7 -9.41 -66.96 -19.76
N VAL A 8 -10.49 -66.24 -20.01
CA VAL A 8 -11.64 -66.78 -20.75
C VAL A 8 -11.72 -66.05 -22.08
N VAL A 9 -11.27 -66.75 -23.11
CA VAL A 9 -11.47 -66.41 -24.52
C VAL A 9 -12.93 -66.71 -24.86
N THR A 10 -13.71 -65.68 -25.16
CA THR A 10 -14.99 -65.85 -25.87
C THR A 10 -14.86 -65.26 -27.27
N LEU A 11 -15.01 -66.16 -28.23
CA LEU A 11 -14.92 -65.96 -29.67
C LEU A 11 -16.11 -65.13 -30.19
N GLY A 12 -15.77 -64.13 -31.02
CA GLY A 12 -16.44 -63.81 -32.28
C GLY A 12 -17.89 -63.33 -32.25
N PHE A 13 -18.09 -62.04 -32.51
CA PHE A 13 -19.07 -61.60 -33.51
C PHE A 13 -18.51 -60.40 -34.28
N SER A 14 -18.38 -60.63 -35.59
CA SER A 14 -17.93 -59.68 -36.59
C SER A 14 -19.06 -58.71 -36.92
N LEU A 15 -18.87 -57.43 -36.63
CA LEU A 15 -19.59 -56.34 -37.28
C LEU A 15 -18.57 -55.26 -37.66
N CYS A 16 -18.11 -55.35 -38.91
CA CYS A 16 -17.43 -54.26 -39.58
C CYS A 16 -18.35 -53.04 -39.62
N VAL A 17 -18.04 -52.00 -38.84
CA VAL A 17 -18.51 -50.65 -39.13
C VAL A 17 -17.29 -49.76 -39.31
N LEU A 18 -16.92 -49.59 -40.57
CA LEU A 18 -15.94 -48.62 -41.02
C LEU A 18 -16.57 -47.23 -40.85
N SER A 19 -16.32 -46.56 -39.73
CA SER A 19 -16.66 -45.15 -39.54
C SER A 19 -15.38 -44.35 -39.47
N THR A 20 -15.21 -43.50 -40.47
CA THR A 20 -14.11 -42.55 -40.61
C THR A 20 -14.00 -41.64 -39.38
N PRO A 21 -12.80 -41.18 -39.01
CA PRO A 21 -12.66 -40.12 -38.02
C PRO A 21 -13.25 -38.83 -38.60
N GLN A 22 -14.50 -38.55 -38.28
CA GLN A 22 -15.16 -37.30 -38.62
C GLN A 22 -14.60 -36.24 -37.65
N ALA A 23 -13.50 -35.60 -38.07
CA ALA A 23 -13.01 -34.40 -37.40
C ALA A 23 -14.17 -33.38 -37.33
N PRO A 24 -14.40 -32.74 -36.17
CA PRO A 24 -15.46 -31.74 -36.07
C PRO A 24 -15.13 -30.59 -37.03
N SER A 25 -16.00 -30.40 -38.02
CA SER A 25 -15.90 -29.29 -38.95
C SER A 25 -16.02 -27.99 -38.16
N PRO A 26 -15.03 -27.08 -38.17
CA PRO A 26 -15.14 -25.82 -37.46
C PRO A 26 -16.26 -25.01 -38.13
N SER A 27 -17.37 -24.80 -37.40
CA SER A 27 -18.43 -23.92 -37.85
C SER A 27 -17.90 -22.49 -37.98
N ALA A 28 -17.85 -21.98 -39.21
CA ALA A 28 -17.31 -20.68 -39.57
C ALA A 28 -18.18 -19.48 -39.15
N ARG A 29 -18.92 -19.56 -38.04
CA ARG A 29 -19.82 -18.48 -37.60
C ARG A 29 -19.97 -18.39 -36.09
N ALA A 30 -18.90 -17.97 -35.43
CA ALA A 30 -18.97 -17.38 -34.09
C ALA A 30 -17.89 -16.30 -33.92
N LYS A 31 -17.83 -15.33 -34.85
CA LYS A 31 -17.16 -14.04 -34.61
C LYS A 31 -18.15 -13.06 -33.96
N ALA A 32 -18.64 -13.40 -32.78
CA ALA A 32 -18.99 -12.38 -31.81
C ALA A 32 -17.79 -12.29 -30.86
N ARG A 33 -16.83 -11.41 -31.19
CA ARG A 33 -15.80 -10.98 -30.23
C ARG A 33 -16.54 -10.35 -29.05
N ARG A 34 -16.95 -11.16 -28.07
CA ARG A 34 -17.12 -10.66 -26.71
C ARG A 34 -15.72 -10.25 -26.29
N LYS A 35 -15.41 -8.96 -26.48
CA LYS A 35 -14.29 -8.36 -25.77
C LYS A 35 -14.47 -8.82 -24.33
N PRO A 36 -13.50 -9.49 -23.68
CA PRO A 36 -13.55 -9.57 -22.24
C PRO A 36 -13.69 -8.11 -21.83
N ILE A 37 -14.82 -7.77 -21.20
CA ILE A 37 -14.90 -6.55 -20.42
C ILE A 37 -13.85 -6.84 -19.35
N ALA A 38 -12.60 -6.45 -19.63
CA ALA A 38 -11.67 -6.11 -18.60
C ALA A 38 -12.48 -5.13 -17.79
N ARG A 39 -13.00 -5.58 -16.65
CA ARG A 39 -13.39 -4.66 -15.60
C ARG A 39 -12.08 -3.90 -15.39
N GLU A 40 -12.01 -2.69 -15.95
CA GLU A 40 -11.11 -1.68 -15.44
C GLU A 40 -11.48 -1.59 -13.98
N ILE A 41 -10.79 -2.40 -13.16
CA ILE A 41 -10.64 -2.10 -11.77
C ILE A 41 -10.02 -0.72 -11.84
N LYS A 42 -10.83 0.32 -11.61
CA LYS A 42 -10.32 1.63 -11.24
C LYS A 42 -9.56 1.38 -9.94
N SER A 43 -8.33 0.91 -10.08
CA SER A 43 -7.41 0.54 -9.01
C SER A 43 -6.75 1.82 -8.52
N ASP A 44 -7.58 2.80 -8.23
CA ASP A 44 -7.21 4.09 -7.64
C ASP A 44 -7.78 4.21 -6.22
N SER A 45 -8.33 3.11 -5.69
CA SER A 45 -8.56 3.02 -4.25
C SER A 45 -7.25 2.64 -3.58
N ASP A 46 -6.85 3.39 -2.56
CA ASP A 46 -5.67 3.11 -1.72
C ASP A 46 -5.63 1.65 -1.21
N GLU A 47 -6.81 1.09 -0.96
CA GLU A 47 -7.05 -0.30 -0.57
C GLU A 47 -6.60 -1.33 -1.61
N ALA A 48 -6.59 -0.95 -2.89
CA ALA A 48 -6.11 -1.80 -3.98
C ALA A 48 -4.58 -1.81 -4.08
N ARG A 49 -3.89 -0.85 -3.43
CA ARG A 49 -2.43 -0.71 -3.45
C ARG A 49 -1.78 -1.32 -2.21
N CYS A 50 -2.40 -1.15 -1.04
CA CYS A 50 -1.88 -1.69 0.22
C CYS A 50 -2.97 -2.44 0.99
N PRO A 51 -2.65 -3.59 1.60
CA PRO A 51 -3.59 -4.27 2.47
C PRO A 51 -3.77 -3.46 3.76
N ARG A 52 -5.00 -3.39 4.28
CA ARG A 52 -5.24 -2.80 5.60
C ARG A 52 -4.41 -3.52 6.69
N PRO A 53 -3.90 -2.76 7.68
CA PRO A 53 -4.14 -1.34 7.94
C PRO A 53 -3.19 -0.36 7.21
N LEU A 54 -2.35 -0.85 6.30
CA LEU A 54 -1.32 -0.04 5.64
C LEU A 54 -1.93 0.91 4.61
N ARG A 55 -1.22 2.00 4.34
CA ARG A 55 -1.58 2.98 3.31
C ARG A 55 -0.45 3.17 2.30
N PRO A 56 -0.77 3.40 1.01
CA PRO A 56 0.22 3.73 0.01
C PRO A 56 0.72 5.16 0.22
N CYS A 57 1.99 5.31 0.57
CA CYS A 57 2.68 6.59 0.68
C CYS A 57 3.73 6.73 -0.45
N PRO A 58 3.91 7.94 -1.01
CA PRO A 58 4.91 8.18 -2.03
C PRO A 58 6.33 8.05 -1.46
N ILE A 59 7.22 7.37 -2.18
CA ILE A 59 8.64 7.29 -1.80
C ILE A 59 9.31 8.60 -2.23
N LEU A 60 9.62 9.47 -1.27
CA LEU A 60 10.36 10.71 -1.53
C LEU A 60 11.83 10.38 -1.81
N ARG A 61 12.25 10.55 -3.07
CA ARG A 61 13.65 10.37 -3.48
C ARG A 61 14.45 11.66 -3.23
N PRO A 62 15.54 11.63 -2.45
CA PRO A 62 16.33 12.83 -2.14
C PRO A 62 17.06 13.43 -3.36
N ASP A 63 17.20 12.69 -4.45
CA ASP A 63 17.89 13.12 -5.68
C ASP A 63 17.03 13.95 -6.64
N GLU A 64 15.72 14.10 -6.37
CA GLU A 64 14.81 14.88 -7.21
C GLU A 64 14.52 16.27 -6.60
N PRO A 65 14.80 17.38 -7.30
CA PRO A 65 14.65 18.72 -6.78
C PRO A 65 13.17 19.07 -6.55
N TYR A 66 12.74 19.03 -5.28
CA TYR A 66 11.67 19.84 -4.69
C TYR A 66 10.46 20.15 -5.60
N LEU A 67 9.84 19.12 -6.17
CA LEU A 67 8.39 19.18 -6.33
C LEU A 67 7.82 18.90 -4.95
N LYS A 68 7.51 19.99 -4.24
CA LYS A 68 6.49 20.01 -3.18
C LYS A 68 5.28 19.28 -3.77
N ALA A 69 5.18 17.98 -3.51
CA ALA A 69 4.00 17.22 -3.84
C ALA A 69 2.91 17.78 -2.92
N ASN A 70 2.16 18.74 -3.44
CA ASN A 70 0.92 19.12 -2.82
C ASN A 70 0.00 17.90 -2.96
N VAL A 71 -0.08 17.08 -1.92
CA VAL A 71 -1.00 15.93 -1.86
C VAL A 71 -2.49 16.37 -1.92
N SER A 72 -2.74 17.67 -2.14
CA SER A 72 -4.03 18.25 -2.48
C SER A 72 -4.32 18.34 -4.00
N THR A 73 -3.38 18.01 -4.88
CA THR A 73 -3.61 17.96 -6.34
C THR A 73 -3.36 16.56 -6.88
N ILE A 74 -4.10 15.59 -6.34
CA ILE A 74 -4.36 14.33 -7.04
C ILE A 74 -5.72 14.48 -7.75
N ASN A 75 -5.76 15.41 -8.71
CA ASN A 75 -6.81 15.47 -9.72
C ASN A 75 -6.13 15.95 -11.00
N ASN A 76 -5.89 15.00 -11.91
CA ASN A 76 -5.41 15.18 -13.28
C ASN A 76 -3.93 15.56 -13.45
N GLY A 77 -3.09 14.57 -13.73
CA GLY A 77 -1.76 14.79 -14.33
C GLY A 77 -0.60 14.59 -13.36
N HIS A 78 -0.22 13.32 -13.20
CA HIS A 78 0.95 12.84 -12.45
C HIS A 78 2.26 13.59 -12.81
N PRO A 79 2.94 14.26 -11.87
CA PRO A 79 4.39 14.21 -11.82
C PRO A 79 4.80 12.79 -11.38
N ALA A 80 5.80 12.22 -12.03
CA ALA A 80 6.19 10.83 -11.88
C ALA A 80 6.86 10.54 -10.52
N LEU A 81 6.07 10.36 -9.46
CA LEU A 81 6.43 9.47 -8.36
C LEU A 81 5.71 8.15 -8.59
N SER A 82 6.26 7.33 -9.49
CA SER A 82 5.74 5.99 -9.77
C SER A 82 6.02 4.98 -8.65
N SER A 83 6.75 5.40 -7.61
CA SER A 83 7.20 4.57 -6.51
C SER A 83 6.44 4.92 -5.23
N TRP A 84 5.79 3.92 -4.66
CA TRP A 84 5.03 4.00 -3.42
C TRP A 84 5.48 2.89 -2.48
N GLU A 85 5.31 3.11 -1.18
CA GLU A 85 5.51 2.11 -0.15
C GLU A 85 4.27 2.03 0.74
N CYS A 86 4.03 0.85 1.32
CA CYS A 86 2.92 0.65 2.24
C CYS A 86 3.38 0.93 3.67
N LEU A 87 2.88 2.00 4.29
CA LEU A 87 3.23 2.40 5.65
C LEU A 87 2.04 2.21 6.60
N ASN A 88 2.32 1.80 7.84
CA ASN A 88 1.33 1.83 8.91
C ASN A 88 1.26 3.23 9.51
N VAL A 89 0.46 4.11 8.90
CA VAL A 89 0.30 5.50 9.36
C VAL A 89 -0.20 5.62 10.82
N GLN A 90 -0.64 4.54 11.46
CA GLN A 90 -1.03 4.58 12.86
C GLN A 90 0.16 4.58 13.84
N GLU A 91 1.32 4.08 13.40
CA GLU A 91 2.48 3.81 14.25
C GLU A 91 3.80 4.32 13.64
N GLU A 92 3.80 4.63 12.34
CA GLU A 92 4.99 5.08 11.62
C GLU A 92 5.33 6.55 11.96
N LEU A 93 6.54 6.80 12.43
CA LEU A 93 7.00 8.11 12.88
C LEU A 93 7.13 9.14 11.75
N SER A 94 7.52 8.69 10.55
CA SER A 94 7.74 9.52 9.38
C SER A 94 6.46 9.84 8.58
N ALA A 95 5.36 9.15 8.89
CA ALA A 95 4.08 9.22 8.15
C ALA A 95 2.86 9.09 9.09
N CYS A 96 2.93 9.72 10.27
CA CYS A 96 1.96 9.53 11.34
C CYS A 96 0.61 10.17 11.01
N GLY A 97 -0.44 9.38 10.87
CA GLY A 97 -1.79 9.81 10.47
C GLY A 97 -1.92 10.12 8.99
N SER A 98 -0.87 10.66 8.36
CA SER A 98 -0.78 10.93 6.93
C SER A 98 0.66 10.83 6.42
N CYS A 99 0.81 10.56 5.12
CA CYS A 99 2.13 10.36 4.48
C CYS A 99 3.07 11.57 4.57
N ASP A 100 2.53 12.77 4.78
CA ASP A 100 3.30 14.02 4.87
C ASP A 100 3.57 14.47 6.31
N ASN A 101 3.15 13.69 7.31
CA ASN A 101 3.28 14.06 8.72
C ASN A 101 4.41 13.28 9.41
N ASP A 102 5.58 13.91 9.45
CA ASP A 102 6.79 13.36 10.05
C ASP A 102 6.99 13.94 11.47
N CYS A 103 6.74 13.12 12.48
CA CYS A 103 6.87 13.50 13.89
C CYS A 103 8.33 13.81 14.27
N MET A 104 9.32 13.27 13.57
CA MET A 104 10.74 13.51 13.89
C MET A 104 11.17 14.95 13.59
N LYS A 105 10.39 15.67 12.76
CA LYS A 105 10.62 17.09 12.45
C LYS A 105 10.13 18.04 13.55
N ILE A 106 9.46 17.56 14.59
CA ILE A 106 9.00 18.43 15.68
C ILE A 106 10.21 18.95 16.47
N PRO A 107 10.38 20.29 16.58
CA PRO A 107 11.56 20.86 17.19
C PRO A 107 11.56 20.67 18.71
N HIS A 108 12.78 20.62 19.28
CA HIS A 108 13.02 20.58 20.73
C HIS A 108 12.49 19.35 21.48
N VAL A 109 12.07 18.31 20.76
CA VAL A 109 11.63 17.03 21.33
C VAL A 109 12.82 16.09 21.47
N GLU A 110 12.91 15.39 22.61
CA GLU A 110 13.92 14.37 22.87
C GLU A 110 13.39 12.98 22.48
N SER A 111 12.15 12.67 22.89
CA SER A 111 11.48 11.41 22.57
C SER A 111 10.05 11.67 22.11
N ILE A 112 9.70 11.02 21.00
CA ILE A 112 8.41 11.13 20.31
C ILE A 112 7.99 9.77 19.79
N GLY A 113 6.68 9.54 19.70
CA GLY A 113 6.07 8.38 19.06
C GLY A 113 4.92 8.79 18.15
N CYS A 114 4.47 7.85 17.33
CA CYS A 114 3.18 7.90 16.66
C CYS A 114 2.24 6.92 17.35
N GLU A 115 1.12 7.40 17.89
CA GLU A 115 0.09 6.56 18.51
C GLU A 115 -1.25 6.87 17.86
N PHE A 116 -1.88 5.85 17.26
CA PHE A 116 -3.17 5.98 16.57
C PHE A 116 -3.22 7.10 15.52
N GLY A 117 -2.08 7.33 14.84
CA GLY A 117 -1.94 8.36 13.82
C GLY A 117 -1.75 9.78 14.37
N VAL A 118 -1.42 9.92 15.66
CA VAL A 118 -1.14 11.21 16.29
C VAL A 118 0.29 11.23 16.85
N CYS A 119 1.05 12.28 16.52
CA CYS A 119 2.37 12.49 17.10
C CYS A 119 2.25 12.77 18.61
N LYS A 120 2.90 11.95 19.43
CA LYS A 120 2.89 12.06 20.89
C LYS A 120 4.29 12.33 21.43
N ILE A 121 4.45 13.50 22.04
CA ILE A 121 5.69 13.89 22.70
C ILE A 121 5.77 13.19 24.05
N PHE A 122 6.82 12.39 24.27
CA PHE A 122 7.10 11.75 25.55
C PHE A 122 8.02 12.60 26.42
N SER A 123 9.01 13.27 25.82
CA SER A 123 9.94 14.13 26.55
C SER A 123 10.53 15.24 25.68
N CYS A 124 10.85 16.39 26.30
CA CYS A 124 11.52 17.50 25.66
C CYS A 124 13.03 17.43 25.85
N LYS A 125 13.78 17.96 24.89
CA LYS A 125 15.24 18.14 25.02
C LYS A 125 15.56 18.98 26.25
N ARG A 126 16.74 18.77 26.82
CA ARG A 126 17.24 19.57 27.95
C ARG A 126 17.22 21.07 27.61
N GLY A 127 16.67 21.88 28.51
CA GLY A 127 16.49 23.32 28.32
C GLY A 127 15.16 23.72 27.69
N SER A 128 14.39 22.75 27.20
CA SER A 128 13.03 22.97 26.70
C SER A 128 12.00 22.46 27.70
N VAL A 129 10.80 23.05 27.68
CA VAL A 129 9.68 22.66 28.54
C VAL A 129 8.46 22.28 27.69
N PRO A 130 7.63 21.33 28.16
CA PRO A 130 6.35 21.05 27.54
C PRO A 130 5.41 22.25 27.72
N GLN A 131 4.77 22.68 26.63
CA GLN A 131 3.76 23.72 26.61
C GLN A 131 2.56 23.23 25.81
N VAL A 132 1.37 23.35 26.39
CA VAL A 132 0.11 23.13 25.66
C VAL A 132 -0.29 24.44 25.00
N ILE A 133 -0.29 24.44 23.67
CA ILE A 133 -0.83 25.54 22.87
C ILE A 133 -2.23 25.17 22.37
N ARG A 134 -3.06 26.17 22.11
CA ARG A 134 -4.31 25.95 21.38
C ARG A 134 -4.06 26.20 19.90
N ASP A 135 -4.45 25.24 19.08
CA ASP A 135 -4.48 25.42 17.65
C ASP A 135 -5.44 26.56 17.29
N LYS A 136 -5.06 27.38 16.31
CA LYS A 136 -5.84 28.57 15.94
C LYS A 136 -7.01 28.23 15.02
N ILE A 137 -6.98 27.07 14.37
CA ILE A 137 -7.98 26.63 13.40
C ILE A 137 -9.08 25.89 14.14
N ASP A 138 -8.72 24.82 14.86
CA ASP A 138 -9.70 23.91 15.47
C ASP A 138 -9.82 24.07 17.00
N GLY A 139 -8.99 24.91 17.61
CA GLY A 139 -8.96 25.10 19.07
C GLY A 139 -8.38 23.91 19.85
N GLU A 140 -7.89 22.88 19.14
CA GLU A 140 -7.31 21.67 19.71
C GLU A 140 -6.08 21.99 20.58
N LYS A 141 -5.94 21.29 21.70
CA LYS A 141 -4.78 21.44 22.58
C LYS A 141 -3.61 20.61 22.05
N ILE A 142 -2.60 21.29 21.51
CA ILE A 142 -1.39 20.65 20.99
C ILE A 142 -0.26 20.79 22.01
N LEU A 143 0.37 19.67 22.37
CA LEU A 143 1.58 19.67 23.18
C LEU A 143 2.78 20.00 22.29
N ARG A 144 3.63 20.95 22.70
CA ARG A 144 4.90 21.26 22.04
C ARG A 144 6.02 21.43 23.06
N CYS A 145 7.25 21.19 22.64
CA CYS A 145 8.43 21.53 23.43
C CYS A 145 8.90 22.93 23.05
N VAL A 146 8.98 23.82 24.03
CA VAL A 146 9.43 25.19 23.82
C VAL A 146 10.71 25.42 24.60
N CYS A 147 11.73 25.92 23.89
CA CYS A 147 12.98 26.31 24.49
C CYS A 147 12.79 27.42 25.53
N LYS A 148 13.28 27.23 26.76
CA LYS A 148 13.54 28.34 27.69
C LYS A 148 14.98 28.83 27.48
N ASN A 149 15.20 30.14 27.65
CA ASN A 149 16.46 30.87 27.44
C ASN A 149 17.72 29.97 27.35
N ASN A 150 18.48 30.10 26.26
CA ASN A 150 19.79 29.47 25.99
C ASN A 150 19.82 28.01 25.47
N CYS A 151 18.83 27.50 24.72
CA CYS A 151 18.95 26.16 24.09
C CYS A 151 19.99 26.08 22.95
N ALA A 152 20.47 27.22 22.43
CA ALA A 152 21.47 27.26 21.37
C ALA A 152 22.86 26.70 21.78
N LEU A 153 23.12 26.59 23.09
CA LEU A 153 24.40 26.09 23.62
C LEU A 153 24.44 24.57 23.81
N GLN A 154 23.32 23.86 23.64
CA GLN A 154 23.21 22.43 23.98
C GLN A 154 23.40 21.48 22.78
N ASN A 155 23.52 22.00 21.54
CA ASN A 155 23.75 21.20 20.32
C ASN A 155 25.23 21.16 19.87
N LYS A 156 26.18 21.36 20.80
CA LYS A 156 27.61 21.10 20.54
C LYS A 156 28.04 19.86 21.32
N LYS A 157 27.84 18.68 20.74
CA LYS A 157 28.54 17.47 21.17
C LYS A 157 28.80 16.57 19.98
#